data_AF-A0A419GE85-F1
#
_entry.id   AF-A0A419GE85-F1
#
_cell.length_a   1.000
_cell.length_b   1.000
_cell.length_c   1.000
_cell.angle_alpha   90.00
_cell.angle_beta   90.00
_cell.angle_gamma   90.00
#
_symmetry.space_group_name_H-M   'P 1'
#
loop_
_entity.id
_entity.type
_entity.pdbx_description
1 polymer ?
#
loop_
_entity_poly.entity_id
_entity_poly.type
_entity_poly.pdbx_seq_one_letter_code
_entity_poly.pdbx_strand_id
1 'polypeptide(L)'
;MGYYVINKQPVFLFGYRLHQIQEEALKDKSSLWKMGTLTAGTKEAKEAEELIYKTLKAKHDKDPERFYSEWVRFDIVGKEASQSAWTLLYDYCCYYGYAYLSDLRDFVEELIDDYEGDTYSYPMGQVFALNHFVRPARWWWKYIYKMTGRTVEIIIVTEDIYRLVGNLAEFIIFSKDFRLKCSQNLKIVPK
;
A
#
# COMPACT_ATOMS: atom_id res chain seq x y z
N MET A 1 -1.67 1.34 -10.71
CA MET A 1 -0.49 1.65 -9.87
C MET A 1 -0.96 1.92 -8.45
N GLY A 2 -0.33 1.38 -7.40
CA GLY A 2 -0.83 1.59 -6.03
C GLY A 2 -0.37 2.90 -5.36
N TYR A 3 0.76 3.46 -5.78
CA TYR A 3 1.25 4.78 -5.34
C TYR A 3 1.65 5.69 -6.52
N TYR A 4 1.74 7.00 -6.24
CA TYR A 4 2.17 8.03 -7.19
C TYR A 4 3.50 8.65 -6.75
N VAL A 5 4.42 8.94 -7.68
CA VAL A 5 5.69 9.62 -7.37
C VAL A 5 5.62 11.07 -7.84
N ILE A 6 5.51 12.01 -6.90
CA ILE A 6 5.46 13.45 -7.18
C ILE A 6 6.73 14.09 -6.62
N ASN A 7 7.55 14.69 -7.49
CA ASN A 7 8.83 15.31 -7.11
C ASN A 7 9.72 14.42 -6.21
N LYS A 8 9.91 13.15 -6.61
CA LYS A 8 10.64 12.11 -5.88
C LYS A 8 10.03 11.68 -4.53
N GLN A 9 8.86 12.20 -4.17
CA GLN A 9 8.11 11.80 -2.98
C GLN A 9 7.04 10.76 -3.36
N PRO A 10 7.06 9.57 -2.76
CA PRO A 10 6.02 8.57 -2.97
C PRO A 10 4.76 8.94 -2.16
N VAL A 11 3.61 8.98 -2.84
CA VAL A 11 2.30 9.34 -2.32
C VAL A 11 1.44 8.08 -2.28
N PHE A 12 1.11 7.65 -1.08
CA PHE A 12 0.15 6.58 -0.82
C PHE A 12 -1.27 7.17 -0.76
N LEU A 13 -2.16 6.66 -1.61
CA LEU A 13 -3.57 7.06 -1.64
C LEU A 13 -4.41 5.96 -1.00
N PHE A 14 -5.06 6.28 0.11
CA PHE A 14 -5.92 5.36 0.86
C PHE A 14 -7.31 5.95 1.04
N GLY A 15 -8.30 5.09 1.23
CA GLY A 15 -9.65 5.43 1.69
C GLY A 15 -10.18 6.76 1.14
N TYR A 16 -10.38 7.72 2.05
CA TYR A 16 -10.92 9.04 1.70
C TYR A 16 -10.01 9.86 0.78
N ARG A 17 -8.68 9.74 0.87
CA ARG A 17 -7.75 10.51 0.01
C ARG A 17 -7.82 10.06 -1.43
N LEU A 18 -7.94 8.74 -1.64
CA LEU A 18 -8.14 8.19 -2.97
C LEU A 18 -9.45 8.69 -3.58
N HIS A 19 -10.53 8.64 -2.81
CA HIS A 19 -11.83 9.17 -3.24
C HIS A 19 -11.76 10.66 -3.57
N GLN A 20 -11.20 11.46 -2.66
CA GLN A 20 -11.08 12.91 -2.82
C GLN A 20 -10.32 13.29 -4.09
N ILE A 21 -9.16 12.66 -4.35
CA ILE A 21 -8.37 13.00 -5.53
C ILE A 21 -9.03 12.50 -6.82
N GLN A 22 -9.73 11.36 -6.78
CA GLN A 22 -10.49 10.85 -7.93
C GLN A 22 -11.66 11.76 -8.29
N GLU A 23 -12.42 12.24 -7.29
CA GLU A 23 -13.50 13.20 -7.52
C GLU A 23 -13.00 14.48 -8.16
N GLU A 24 -11.87 15.01 -7.68
CA GLU A 24 -11.27 16.23 -8.21
C GLU A 24 -10.70 16.03 -9.62
N ALA A 25 -9.91 14.97 -9.82
CA ALA A 25 -9.22 14.69 -11.08
C ALA A 25 -10.18 14.29 -12.21
N LEU A 26 -11.28 13.61 -11.88
CA LEU A 26 -12.23 13.03 -12.83
C LEU A 26 -13.58 13.77 -12.87
N LYS A 27 -13.66 14.98 -12.30
CA LYS A 27 -14.90 15.76 -12.20
C LYS A 27 -15.63 15.95 -13.54
N ASP A 28 -14.87 16.13 -14.63
CA ASP A 28 -15.41 16.42 -15.97
C ASP A 28 -15.69 15.15 -16.79
N LYS A 29 -15.49 13.96 -16.22
CA LYS A 29 -15.71 12.67 -16.90
C LYS A 29 -17.10 12.13 -16.60
N SER A 30 -17.73 11.51 -17.60
CA SER A 30 -19.03 10.87 -17.46
C SER A 30 -18.96 9.61 -16.59
N SER A 31 -20.08 9.21 -15.98
CA SER A 31 -20.16 7.99 -15.17
C SER A 31 -19.79 6.72 -15.94
N LEU A 32 -20.16 6.65 -17.23
CA LEU A 32 -19.80 5.52 -18.10
C LEU A 32 -18.28 5.44 -18.31
N TRP A 33 -17.62 6.58 -18.50
CA TRP A 33 -16.17 6.64 -18.62
C TRP A 33 -15.48 6.22 -17.31
N LYS A 34 -16.01 6.68 -16.16
CA LYS A 34 -15.51 6.29 -14.83
C LYS A 34 -15.65 4.79 -14.57
N MET A 35 -16.72 4.15 -15.04
CA MET A 35 -16.84 2.68 -14.96
C MET A 35 -15.71 1.97 -15.74
N GLY A 36 -15.26 2.56 -16.86
CA GLY A 36 -14.12 2.04 -17.63
C GLY A 36 -12.80 2.00 -16.86
N THR A 37 -12.66 2.78 -15.77
CA THR A 37 -11.45 2.80 -14.93
C THR A 37 -11.39 1.64 -13.93
N LEU A 38 -12.50 0.91 -13.72
CA LEU A 38 -12.55 -0.23 -12.79
C LEU A 38 -11.75 -1.43 -13.30
N THR A 39 -11.65 -1.55 -14.63
CA THR A 39 -10.88 -2.63 -15.27
C THR A 39 -9.45 -2.17 -15.54
N ALA A 40 -8.48 -2.82 -14.90
CA ALA A 40 -7.08 -2.51 -15.11
C ALA A 40 -6.66 -2.70 -16.59
N GLY A 41 -5.82 -1.79 -17.09
CA GLY A 41 -5.25 -1.87 -18.44
C GLY A 41 -6.11 -1.26 -19.56
N THR A 42 -7.35 -0.84 -19.28
CA THR A 42 -8.18 -0.08 -20.22
C THR A 42 -7.56 1.28 -20.53
N LYS A 43 -8.03 1.92 -21.60
CA LYS A 43 -7.60 3.27 -21.98
C LYS A 43 -8.02 4.28 -20.90
N GLU A 44 -9.23 4.13 -20.40
CA GLU A 44 -9.84 4.93 -19.34
C GLU A 44 -9.04 4.84 -18.05
N ALA A 45 -8.63 3.64 -17.63
CA ALA A 45 -7.81 3.44 -16.43
C ALA A 45 -6.45 4.17 -16.54
N LYS A 46 -5.77 4.07 -17.70
CA LYS A 46 -4.50 4.76 -17.93
C LYS A 46 -4.66 6.28 -17.94
N GLU A 47 -5.70 6.79 -18.62
CA GLU A 47 -5.98 8.22 -18.64
C GLU A 47 -6.38 8.75 -17.25
N ALA A 48 -7.09 7.96 -16.44
CA ALA A 48 -7.40 8.31 -15.06
C ALA A 48 -6.14 8.42 -14.19
N GLU A 49 -5.21 7.47 -14.30
CA GLU A 49 -3.91 7.54 -13.62
C GLU A 49 -3.15 8.82 -13.98
N GLU A 50 -3.13 9.20 -15.26
CA GLU A 50 -2.49 10.45 -15.71
C GLU A 50 -3.17 11.71 -15.15
N LEU A 51 -4.50 11.73 -15.09
CA LEU A 51 -5.26 12.86 -14.55
C LEU A 51 -5.04 13.02 -13.05
N ILE A 52 -5.02 11.91 -12.31
CA ILE A 52 -4.71 11.92 -10.87
C ILE A 52 -3.28 12.41 -10.65
N TYR A 53 -2.31 11.92 -11.41
CA TYR A 53 -0.93 12.39 -11.36
C TYR A 53 -0.82 13.90 -11.60
N LYS A 54 -1.45 14.41 -12.67
CA LYS A 54 -1.44 15.84 -13.00
C LYS A 54 -2.07 16.68 -11.88
N THR A 55 -3.14 16.19 -11.28
CA THR A 55 -3.82 16.87 -10.17
C THR A 55 -2.94 16.94 -8.93
N LEU A 56 -2.33 15.83 -8.53
CA LEU A 56 -1.37 15.80 -7.42
C LEU A 56 -0.17 16.70 -7.68
N LYS A 57 0.37 16.68 -8.90
CA LYS A 57 1.47 17.56 -9.31
C LYS A 57 1.09 19.04 -9.22
N ALA A 58 -0.09 19.42 -9.70
CA ALA A 58 -0.57 20.80 -9.58
C ALA A 58 -0.73 21.25 -8.13
N LYS A 59 -1.16 20.36 -7.22
CA LYS A 59 -1.22 20.65 -5.78
C LYS A 59 0.17 20.86 -5.19
N HIS A 60 1.13 20.00 -5.53
CA HIS A 60 2.52 20.17 -5.12
C HIS A 60 3.11 21.50 -5.62
N ASP A 61 2.92 21.82 -6.91
CA ASP A 61 3.51 23.02 -7.52
C ASP A 61 2.90 24.32 -6.95
N LYS A 62 1.66 24.25 -6.45
CA LYS A 62 0.98 25.37 -5.78
C LYS A 62 1.51 25.62 -4.37
N ASP A 63 1.69 24.57 -3.57
CA ASP A 63 2.14 24.66 -2.17
C ASP A 63 2.84 23.36 -1.74
N PRO A 64 4.18 23.26 -1.90
CA PRO A 64 4.93 22.04 -1.61
C PRO A 64 4.88 21.61 -0.14
N GLU A 65 4.94 22.57 0.79
CA GLU A 65 4.94 22.29 2.24
C GLU A 65 3.60 21.71 2.67
N ARG A 66 2.51 22.36 2.25
CA ARG A 66 1.17 21.85 2.50
C ARG A 66 0.96 20.49 1.85
N PHE A 67 1.41 20.33 0.60
CA PHE A 67 1.31 19.06 -0.12
C PHE A 67 1.99 17.92 0.66
N TYR A 68 3.19 18.16 1.18
CA TYR A 68 3.91 17.15 1.96
C TYR A 68 3.15 16.74 3.22
N SER A 69 2.60 17.72 3.95
CA SER A 69 1.82 17.44 5.16
C SER A 69 0.49 16.72 4.89
N GLU A 70 -0.20 17.07 3.81
CA GLU A 70 -1.56 16.58 3.51
C GLU A 70 -1.59 15.31 2.67
N TRP A 71 -0.62 15.11 1.77
CA TRP A 71 -0.67 14.03 0.77
C TRP A 71 0.43 13.00 0.96
N VAL A 72 1.64 13.41 1.35
CA VAL A 72 2.77 12.48 1.53
C VAL A 72 2.72 11.79 2.88
N ARG A 73 2.40 12.53 3.95
CA ARG A 73 2.29 11.98 5.31
C ARG A 73 0.88 11.45 5.58
N PHE A 74 0.78 10.39 6.35
CA PHE A 74 -0.47 9.82 6.82
C PHE A 74 -0.39 9.43 8.30
N ASP A 75 -1.55 9.49 8.95
CA ASP A 75 -1.80 8.97 10.30
C ASP A 75 -3.21 8.39 10.28
N ILE A 76 -3.30 7.08 10.07
CA ILE A 76 -4.53 6.32 9.88
C ILE A 76 -4.77 5.53 11.16
N VAL A 77 -5.98 5.58 11.71
CA VAL A 77 -6.32 4.95 13.00
C VAL A 77 -7.59 4.10 12.91
N GLY A 78 -7.71 3.13 13.82
CA GLY A 78 -8.90 2.30 13.95
C GLY A 78 -9.18 1.44 12.73
N LYS A 79 -10.45 1.30 12.33
CA LYS A 79 -10.88 0.41 11.24
C LYS A 79 -10.27 0.78 9.88
N GLU A 80 -10.01 2.06 9.61
CA GLU A 80 -9.35 2.46 8.36
C GLU A 80 -7.89 1.96 8.31
N ALA A 81 -7.23 1.85 9.47
CA ALA A 81 -5.87 1.34 9.57
C ALA A 81 -5.81 -0.16 9.24
N SER A 82 -6.75 -0.95 9.79
CA SER A 82 -6.83 -2.39 9.47
C SER A 82 -7.15 -2.62 7.99
N GLN A 83 -8.08 -1.85 7.42
CA GLN A 83 -8.46 -1.95 6.00
C GLN A 83 -7.36 -1.48 5.03
N SER A 84 -6.53 -0.53 5.43
CA SER A 84 -5.48 0.05 4.55
C SER A 84 -4.14 -0.69 4.63
N ALA A 85 -3.96 -1.59 5.61
CA ALA A 85 -2.69 -2.22 5.91
C ALA A 85 -2.14 -3.02 4.72
N TRP A 86 -2.99 -3.81 4.06
CA TRP A 86 -2.61 -4.58 2.88
C TRP A 86 -2.09 -3.67 1.76
N THR A 87 -2.89 -2.69 1.34
CA THR A 87 -2.54 -1.80 0.22
C THR A 87 -1.25 -1.02 0.51
N LEU A 88 -1.09 -0.53 1.74
CA LEU A 88 0.13 0.16 2.15
C LEU A 88 1.36 -0.76 2.08
N LEU A 89 1.24 -1.99 2.55
CA LEU A 89 2.33 -2.96 2.50
C LEU A 89 2.62 -3.44 1.07
N TYR A 90 1.60 -3.55 0.23
CA TYR A 90 1.76 -3.85 -1.19
C TYR A 90 2.58 -2.75 -1.87
N ASP A 91 2.22 -1.49 -1.65
CA ASP A 91 2.97 -0.35 -2.20
C ASP A 91 4.38 -0.27 -1.66
N TYR A 92 4.57 -0.58 -0.37
CA TYR A 92 5.89 -0.68 0.24
C TYR A 92 6.74 -1.78 -0.42
N CYS A 93 6.15 -2.95 -0.69
CA CYS A 93 6.80 -4.04 -1.42
C CYS A 93 7.20 -3.60 -2.84
N CYS A 94 6.30 -2.94 -3.56
CA CYS A 94 6.57 -2.39 -4.90
C CYS A 94 7.63 -1.28 -4.88
N TYR A 95 7.67 -0.44 -3.84
CA TYR A 95 8.60 0.68 -3.72
C TYR A 95 10.03 0.21 -3.43
N TYR A 96 10.21 -0.72 -2.48
CA TYR A 96 11.54 -1.19 -2.10
C TYR A 96 12.02 -2.44 -2.86
N GLY A 97 11.12 -3.29 -3.35
CA GLY A 97 11.46 -4.49 -4.13
C GLY A 97 12.12 -5.63 -3.33
N TYR A 98 12.13 -5.55 -1.99
CA TYR A 98 12.71 -6.57 -1.10
C TYR A 98 11.67 -7.28 -0.23
N ALA A 99 10.39 -7.25 -0.62
CA ALA A 99 9.34 -8.01 0.02
C ALA A 99 8.21 -8.32 -0.96
N TYR A 100 7.35 -9.27 -0.60
CA TYR A 100 6.07 -9.52 -1.26
C TYR A 100 5.02 -9.92 -0.22
N LEU A 101 3.75 -9.83 -0.59
CA LEU A 101 2.63 -10.28 0.23
C LEU A 101 2.14 -11.64 -0.27
N SER A 102 1.72 -12.50 0.65
CA SER A 102 1.01 -13.75 0.37
C SER A 102 -0.32 -13.75 1.10
N ASP A 103 -1.40 -14.07 0.39
CA ASP A 103 -2.66 -14.44 1.03
C ASP A 103 -2.47 -15.79 1.73
N LEU A 104 -2.99 -15.92 2.95
CA LEU A 104 -2.93 -17.13 3.76
C LEU A 104 -4.25 -17.88 3.80
N ARG A 105 -5.31 -17.34 3.19
CA ARG A 105 -6.61 -18.00 3.11
C ARG A 105 -6.54 -19.27 2.25
N ASP A 106 -7.33 -20.26 2.64
CA ASP A 106 -7.63 -21.38 1.75
C ASP A 106 -8.78 -21.05 0.78
N PHE A 107 -9.00 -21.92 -0.21
CA PHE A 107 -10.04 -21.72 -1.22
C PHE A 107 -11.46 -21.58 -0.65
N VAL A 108 -11.74 -22.21 0.51
CA VAL A 108 -13.06 -22.15 1.14
C VAL A 108 -13.21 -20.81 1.86
N GLU A 109 -12.18 -20.35 2.55
CA GLU A 109 -12.13 -19.04 3.20
C GLU A 109 -12.22 -17.90 2.18
N GLU A 110 -11.50 -17.99 1.05
CA GLU A 110 -11.63 -17.05 -0.07
C GLU A 110 -13.09 -16.94 -0.55
N LEU A 111 -13.77 -18.08 -0.71
CA LEU A 111 -15.14 -18.13 -1.22
C LEU A 111 -16.15 -17.55 -0.21
N ILE A 112 -15.96 -17.79 1.08
CA ILE A 112 -16.84 -17.30 2.15
C ILE A 112 -16.68 -15.78 2.29
N ASP A 113 -15.45 -15.29 2.41
CA ASP A 113 -15.18 -13.86 2.57
C ASP A 113 -15.69 -13.05 1.37
N ASP A 114 -15.47 -13.54 0.15
CA ASP A 114 -15.95 -12.90 -1.07
C ASP A 114 -17.50 -12.88 -1.15
N TYR A 115 -18.17 -13.88 -0.57
CA TYR A 115 -19.63 -14.02 -0.59
C TYR A 115 -20.33 -13.24 0.54
N GLU A 116 -19.76 -13.20 1.74
CA GLU A 116 -20.35 -12.52 2.90
C GLU A 116 -20.24 -10.98 2.82
N GLY A 117 -19.48 -10.45 1.86
CA GLY A 117 -19.43 -9.02 1.59
C GLY A 117 -18.79 -8.22 2.73
N ASP A 118 -18.02 -8.91 3.59
CA ASP A 118 -17.15 -8.28 4.55
C ASP A 118 -16.23 -7.36 3.75
N THR A 119 -16.44 -6.06 3.91
CA THR A 119 -16.11 -5.04 2.91
C THR A 119 -14.60 -4.77 2.94
N TYR A 120 -13.83 -5.71 2.42
CA TYR A 120 -12.44 -5.56 2.05
C TYR A 120 -12.45 -5.25 0.56
N SER A 121 -12.00 -4.05 0.20
CA SER A 121 -12.07 -3.55 -1.18
C SER A 121 -11.23 -4.36 -2.19
N TYR A 122 -10.60 -5.46 -1.78
CA TYR A 122 -9.73 -6.33 -2.55
C TYR A 122 -9.78 -7.77 -2.00
N PRO A 123 -9.55 -8.79 -2.84
CA PRO A 123 -9.76 -10.21 -2.53
C PRO A 123 -8.62 -10.78 -1.69
N MET A 124 -8.26 -10.16 -0.56
CA MET A 124 -7.10 -10.57 0.24
C MET A 124 -7.49 -10.53 1.72
N GLY A 125 -7.32 -11.67 2.41
CA GLY A 125 -7.95 -11.97 3.69
C GLY A 125 -7.56 -11.09 4.88
N GLN A 126 -8.25 -11.29 6.01
CA GLN A 126 -7.94 -10.63 7.29
C GLN A 126 -6.56 -11.03 7.85
N VAL A 127 -6.01 -12.15 7.37
CA VAL A 127 -4.72 -12.67 7.79
C VAL A 127 -3.86 -12.89 6.57
N PHE A 128 -2.66 -12.32 6.57
CA PHE A 128 -1.72 -12.46 5.45
C PHE A 128 -0.27 -12.44 5.88
N ALA A 129 0.61 -12.88 4.99
CA ALA A 129 2.05 -12.89 5.24
C ALA A 129 2.78 -11.77 4.48
N LEU A 130 3.59 -10.99 5.20
CA LEU A 130 4.65 -10.17 4.62
C LEU A 130 5.94 -10.97 4.58
N ASN A 131 6.36 -11.34 3.38
CA ASN A 131 7.58 -12.09 3.13
C ASN A 131 8.74 -11.14 2.78
N HIS A 132 9.69 -10.96 3.70
CA HIS A 132 10.83 -10.05 3.53
C HIS A 132 12.13 -10.79 3.23
N PHE A 133 12.83 -10.39 2.16
CA PHE A 133 14.12 -10.99 1.80
C PHE A 133 15.25 -10.45 2.67
N VAL A 134 16.03 -11.34 3.27
CA VAL A 134 17.25 -10.94 3.99
C VAL A 134 18.30 -10.45 2.99
N ARG A 135 18.62 -9.15 3.03
CA ARG A 135 19.70 -8.59 2.20
C ARG A 135 21.05 -9.22 2.57
N PRO A 136 21.88 -9.62 1.60
CA PRO A 136 23.19 -10.17 1.90
C PRO A 136 24.08 -9.08 2.53
N ALA A 137 24.78 -9.42 3.61
CA ALA A 137 25.67 -8.49 4.30
C ALA A 137 26.82 -7.97 3.40
N ARG A 138 27.15 -8.66 2.32
CA ARG A 138 28.16 -8.28 1.33
C ARG A 138 27.71 -8.64 -0.08
N TRP A 139 27.89 -7.73 -1.04
CA TRP A 139 27.44 -7.90 -2.43
C TRP A 139 28.01 -9.16 -3.11
N TRP A 140 29.24 -9.55 -2.79
CA TRP A 140 29.90 -10.75 -3.33
C TRP A 140 29.38 -12.07 -2.74
N TRP A 141 28.68 -12.05 -1.59
CA TRP A 141 28.05 -13.24 -1.01
C TRP A 141 26.87 -13.76 -1.83
N LYS A 142 26.29 -12.92 -2.68
CA LYS A 142 25.25 -13.32 -3.65
C LYS A 142 25.73 -14.42 -4.60
N TYR A 143 27.01 -14.40 -4.97
CA TYR A 143 27.60 -15.32 -5.94
C TYR A 143 28.13 -16.62 -5.31
N ILE A 144 28.61 -16.56 -4.07
CA ILE A 144 29.23 -17.71 -3.39
C ILE A 144 28.17 -18.65 -2.81
N TYR A 145 27.11 -18.09 -2.21
CA TYR A 145 26.18 -18.89 -1.42
C TYR A 145 24.96 -19.39 -2.18
N LYS A 146 24.83 -19.13 -3.50
CA LYS A 146 23.60 -19.38 -4.28
C LYS A 146 22.36 -19.17 -3.39
N MET A 147 22.24 -17.98 -2.78
CA MET A 147 21.25 -17.77 -1.70
C MET A 147 19.84 -17.93 -2.25
N THR A 148 19.35 -19.17 -2.23
CA THR A 148 17.95 -19.51 -2.17
C THR A 148 17.44 -18.97 -0.84
N GLY A 149 16.87 -17.76 -0.93
CA GLY A 149 15.88 -17.14 -0.04
C GLY A 149 15.87 -17.54 1.43
N ARG A 150 16.59 -16.80 2.27
CA ARG A 150 16.12 -16.61 3.65
C ARG A 150 15.08 -15.49 3.62
N THR A 151 13.82 -15.87 3.59
CA THR A 151 12.68 -15.00 3.82
C THR A 151 12.35 -15.01 5.30
N VAL A 152 12.09 -13.84 5.86
CA VAL A 152 11.38 -13.71 7.12
C VAL A 152 9.91 -13.54 6.76
N GLU A 153 9.10 -14.50 7.15
CA GLU A 153 7.65 -14.41 7.02
C GLU A 153 7.07 -13.78 8.29
N ILE A 154 6.28 -12.73 8.10
CA ILE A 154 5.60 -12.02 9.18
C ILE A 154 4.11 -12.17 8.94
N ILE A 155 3.45 -12.91 9.82
CA ILE A 155 2.00 -13.05 9.78
C ILE A 155 1.37 -11.79 10.36
N ILE A 156 0.47 -11.20 9.61
CA ILE A 156 -0.23 -9.96 9.92
C ILE A 156 -1.71 -10.29 10.02
N VAL A 157 -2.28 -10.06 11.20
CA VAL A 157 -3.72 -10.08 11.46
C VAL A 157 -4.19 -8.64 11.40
N THR A 158 -5.03 -8.28 10.42
CA THR A 158 -5.45 -6.90 10.20
C THR A 158 -6.27 -6.34 11.35
N GLU A 159 -7.07 -7.17 12.01
CA GLU A 159 -7.90 -6.79 13.16
C GLU A 159 -7.08 -6.25 14.33
N ASP A 160 -5.85 -6.73 14.50
CA ASP A 160 -4.94 -6.26 15.56
C ASP A 160 -4.26 -4.93 15.23
N ILE A 161 -4.35 -4.46 13.98
CA ILE A 161 -3.76 -3.19 13.55
C ILE A 161 -4.69 -2.05 13.94
N TYR A 162 -4.19 -1.16 14.80
CA TYR A 162 -4.96 0.01 15.26
C TYR A 162 -4.43 1.35 14.76
N ARG A 163 -3.21 1.41 14.19
CA ARG A 163 -2.64 2.65 13.64
C ARG A 163 -1.56 2.41 12.59
N LEU A 164 -1.58 3.23 11.53
CA LEU A 164 -0.52 3.35 10.52
C LEU A 164 -0.05 4.81 10.49
N VAL A 165 1.23 5.08 10.68
CA VAL A 165 1.73 6.47 10.69
C VAL A 165 3.07 6.59 9.99
N GLY A 166 3.22 7.65 9.18
CA GLY A 166 4.46 7.96 8.47
C GLY A 166 4.19 8.42 7.04
N ASN A 167 5.05 7.97 6.12
CA ASN A 167 4.88 8.10 4.68
C ASN A 167 5.31 6.78 4.01
N LEU A 168 5.13 6.64 2.70
CA LEU A 168 5.41 5.36 2.02
C LEU A 168 6.89 4.93 2.09
N ALA A 169 7.83 5.87 2.23
CA ALA A 169 9.24 5.53 2.41
C ALA A 169 9.56 5.08 3.86
N GLU A 170 8.89 5.66 4.86
CA GLU A 170 9.09 5.30 6.26
C GLU A 170 7.80 5.43 7.05
N PHE A 171 7.29 4.30 7.55
CA PHE A 171 6.09 4.24 8.36
C PHE A 171 6.16 3.16 9.44
N ILE A 172 5.24 3.23 10.38
CA ILE A 172 5.10 2.27 11.46
C ILE A 172 3.67 1.71 11.43
N ILE A 173 3.57 0.38 11.42
CA ILE A 173 2.34 -0.34 11.71
C ILE A 173 2.31 -0.64 13.21
N PHE A 174 1.27 -0.18 13.87
CA PHE A 174 1.00 -0.47 15.26
C PHE A 174 -0.04 -1.59 15.33
N SER A 175 0.42 -2.76 15.77
CA SER A 175 -0.43 -3.90 16.10
C SER A 175 -0.51 -4.07 17.62
N LYS A 176 -1.49 -4.84 18.08
CA LYS A 176 -1.70 -5.20 19.49
C LYS A 176 -0.42 -5.72 20.15
N ASP A 177 0.31 -6.60 19.46
CA ASP A 177 1.44 -7.36 20.02
C ASP A 177 2.82 -6.86 19.56
N PHE A 178 2.88 -6.08 18.48
CA PHE A 178 4.13 -5.60 17.92
C PHE A 178 4.01 -4.25 17.22
N ARG A 179 5.17 -3.64 16.96
CA ARG A 179 5.32 -2.51 16.05
C ARG A 179 6.22 -2.94 14.90
N LEU A 180 5.71 -2.82 13.68
CA LEU A 180 6.48 -3.06 12.46
C LEU A 180 6.94 -1.72 11.90
N LYS A 181 8.25 -1.45 11.95
CA LYS A 181 8.85 -0.26 11.35
C LYS A 181 9.25 -0.61 9.92
N CYS A 182 8.47 -0.10 8.97
CA CYS A 182 8.68 -0.26 7.54
C CYS A 182 9.54 0.89 7.03
N SER A 183 10.71 0.55 6.51
CA SER A 183 11.65 1.49 5.90
C SER A 183 12.57 0.69 4.98
N GLN A 184 13.65 1.28 4.48
CA GLN A 184 14.67 0.50 3.78
C GLN A 184 15.18 -0.72 4.59
N ASN A 185 15.12 -0.63 5.93
CA ASN A 185 15.40 -1.74 6.84
C ASN A 185 14.14 -2.06 7.65
N LEU A 186 13.55 -3.22 7.43
CA LEU A 186 12.40 -3.70 8.19
C LEU A 186 12.82 -4.05 9.64
N LYS A 187 12.08 -3.56 10.62
CA LYS A 187 12.31 -3.89 12.04
C LYS A 187 11.00 -4.25 12.73
N ILE A 188 11.02 -5.33 13.50
CA ILE A 188 9.90 -5.74 14.37
C ILE A 188 10.31 -5.42 15.80
N VAL A 189 9.45 -4.71 16.52
CA VAL A 189 9.63 -4.41 17.94
C VAL A 189 8.46 -5.04 18.69
N PRO A 190 8.69 -6.07 19.53
CA PRO A 190 7.64 -6.62 20.37
C PRO A 190 7.17 -5.56 21.37
N LYS A 191 5.88 -5.61 21.71
CA LYS A 191 5.27 -4.69 22.67
C LYS A 191 5.47 -5.14 24.11
#